data_AF-A0A6G0YFK0-F1
#
_entry.id   AF-A0A6G0YFK0-F1
#
_cell.length_a   1.000
_cell.length_b   1.000
_cell.length_c   1.000
_cell.angle_alpha   90.00
_cell.angle_beta   90.00
_cell.angle_gamma   90.00
#
_symmetry.space_group_name_H-M   'P 1'
#
loop_
_entity.id
_entity.type
_entity.pdbx_description
1 polymer ?
#
loop_
_entity_poly.entity_id
_entity_poly.type
_entity_poly.pdbx_seq_one_letter_code
_entity_poly.pdbx_strand_id
1 'polypeptide(L)'
;MVVLKDNTLPPLTWRLGRILEVMPNKDGVVRVVWVLTKGGPLIRPVVKLVLLPTDQLYAHWVQLIGCLMRIDLLLTPKTDFTSYLVIMLFTLLFHSCLFV
;
A
#
# COMPACT_ATOMS: atom_id res chain seq x y z
N MET A 1 10.56 3.49 6.73
CA MET A 1 11.35 3.10 5.52
C MET A 1 10.84 3.89 4.32
N VAL A 2 11.65 4.08 3.27
CA VAL A 2 11.24 4.79 2.04
C VAL A 2 11.63 4.05 0.76
N VAL A 3 10.84 4.20 -0.29
CA VAL A 3 11.14 3.78 -1.67
C VAL A 3 11.62 4.99 -2.46
N LEU A 4 12.64 4.80 -3.28
CA LEU A 4 13.16 5.83 -4.18
C LEU A 4 12.54 5.67 -5.58
N LYS A 5 11.93 6.74 -6.08
CA LYS A 5 11.45 6.83 -7.46
C LYS A 5 12.60 7.29 -8.36
N ASP A 6 13.25 6.32 -9.01
CA ASP A 6 14.33 6.57 -9.96
C ASP A 6 13.89 6.14 -11.37
N ASN A 7 13.83 7.09 -12.30
CA ASN A 7 13.40 6.83 -13.68
C ASN A 7 14.50 6.16 -14.52
N THR A 8 15.72 6.04 -14.00
CA THR A 8 16.84 5.37 -14.68
C THR A 8 16.88 3.87 -14.44
N LEU A 9 16.12 3.39 -13.45
CA LEU A 9 16.03 1.97 -13.15
C LEU A 9 15.09 1.27 -14.14
N PRO A 10 15.39 0.01 -14.51
CA PRO A 10 14.48 -0.77 -15.30
C PRO A 10 13.12 -0.91 -14.59
N PRO A 11 12.02 -1.09 -15.35
CA PRO A 11 10.70 -1.30 -14.79
C PRO A 11 10.72 -2.39 -13.71
N LEU A 12 9.89 -2.23 -12.67
CA LEU A 12 9.77 -3.15 -11.53
C LEU A 12 10.96 -3.20 -10.56
N THR A 13 12.02 -2.42 -10.76
CA THR A 13 13.14 -2.35 -9.82
C THR A 13 12.99 -1.15 -8.88
N TRP A 14 12.63 -1.42 -7.63
CA TRP A 14 12.44 -0.38 -6.62
C TRP A 14 13.58 -0.40 -5.60
N ARG A 15 14.33 0.70 -5.49
CA ARG A 15 15.35 0.84 -4.46
C ARG A 15 14.69 1.24 -3.14
N LEU A 16 14.97 0.46 -2.11
CA LEU A 16 14.61 0.78 -0.73
C LEU A 16 15.72 1.58 -0.07
N GLY A 17 15.32 2.51 0.79
CA GLY A 17 16.25 3.33 1.55
C GLY A 17 15.73 3.70 2.93
N ARG A 18 16.67 4.13 3.78
CA ARG A 18 16.42 4.70 5.10
C ARG A 18 16.93 6.14 5.10
N ILE A 19 16.10 7.08 5.57
CA ILE A 19 16.53 8.47 5.73
C ILE A 19 17.58 8.53 6.85
N LEU A 20 18.72 9.15 6.56
CA LEU A 20 19.80 9.40 7.51
C LEU A 20 19.66 10.79 8.13
N GLU A 21 19.49 11.81 7.28
CA GLU A 21 19.44 13.21 7.70
C GLU A 21 18.52 14.01 6.79
N VAL A 22 17.91 15.05 7.33
CA VAL A 22 17.04 16.00 6.60
C VAL A 22 17.74 17.33 6.46
N MET A 23 17.69 17.93 5.28
CA MET A 23 18.28 19.25 5.02
C MET A 23 17.15 20.28 4.85
N PRO A 24 16.74 20.98 5.92
CA PRO A 24 15.74 22.03 5.85
C PRO A 24 16.28 23.27 5.14
N ASN A 25 15.43 23.95 4.38
CA ASN A 25 15.75 25.27 3.84
C ASN A 25 15.58 26.37 4.91
N LYS A 26 15.99 27.60 4.60
CA LYS A 26 15.74 28.81 5.40
C LYS A 26 14.26 29.01 5.78
N ASP A 27 13.34 28.52 4.95
CA ASP A 27 11.89 28.58 5.18
C ASP A 27 11.36 27.46 6.11
N GLY A 28 12.24 26.59 6.63
CA GLY A 28 11.87 25.41 7.42
C GLY A 28 11.35 24.22 6.61
N VAL A 29 11.14 24.37 5.29
CA VAL A 29 10.63 23.31 4.41
C VAL A 29 11.76 22.37 3.98
N VAL A 30 11.61 21.07 4.25
CA VAL A 30 12.55 20.02 3.83
C VAL A 30 12.29 19.64 2.38
N ARG A 31 13.21 20.01 1.50
CA ARG A 31 13.14 19.66 0.07
C ARG A 31 14.08 18.52 -0.30
N VAL A 32 15.14 18.32 0.47
CA VAL A 32 16.22 17.38 0.16
C VAL A 32 16.62 16.62 1.42
N VAL A 33 16.89 15.33 1.27
CA VAL A 33 17.26 14.44 2.39
C VAL A 33 18.38 13.48 1.98
N TRP A 34 19.16 13.06 2.97
CA TRP A 34 20.14 12.00 2.84
C TRP A 34 19.46 10.65 3.05
N VAL A 35 19.66 9.72 2.12
CA VAL A 35 19.05 8.39 2.14
C VAL A 35 20.14 7.34 2.00
N LEU A 36 20.20 6.42 2.95
CA LEU A 36 21.01 5.21 2.86
C LEU A 36 20.28 4.16 2.03
N THR A 37 20.89 3.73 0.94
CA THR A 37 20.42 2.61 0.12
C THR A 37 21.43 1.47 0.14
N LYS A 38 21.07 0.31 -0.44
CA LYS A 38 22.02 -0.79 -0.63
C LYS A 38 23.27 -0.41 -1.45
N GLY A 39 23.14 0.60 -2.32
CA GLY A 39 24.25 1.12 -3.12
C GLY A 39 25.06 2.23 -2.44
N GLY A 40 24.79 2.51 -1.16
CA GLY A 40 25.43 3.58 -0.40
C GLY A 40 24.50 4.76 -0.09
N PRO A 41 25.04 5.78 0.62
CA PRO A 41 24.32 6.99 0.94
C PRO A 41 24.22 7.88 -0.30
N LEU A 42 23.04 8.48 -0.50
CA LEU A 42 22.78 9.37 -1.62
C LEU A 42 21.83 10.48 -1.20
N ILE A 43 21.89 11.59 -1.93
CA ILE A 43 21.04 12.77 -1.68
C ILE A 43 19.90 12.76 -2.70
N ARG A 44 18.66 12.81 -2.22
CA ARG A 44 17.48 12.89 -3.10
C ARG A 44 16.46 13.92 -2.60
N PRO A 45 15.73 14.55 -3.53
CA PRO A 45 14.64 15.42 -3.17
C PRO A 45 13.46 14.59 -2.64
N VAL A 46 12.72 15.16 -1.68
CA VAL A 46 11.59 14.49 -1.01
C VAL A 46 10.51 14.06 -2.00
N VAL A 47 10.28 14.83 -3.07
CA VAL A 47 9.31 14.50 -4.14
C VAL A 47 9.62 13.22 -4.91
N LYS A 48 10.85 12.70 -4.80
CA LYS A 48 11.26 11.42 -5.40
C LYS A 48 11.26 10.27 -4.39
N LEU A 49 10.76 10.50 -3.17
CA LEU A 49 10.65 9.50 -2.13
C LEU A 49 9.19 9.14 -1.89
N VAL A 50 8.93 7.86 -1.63
CA VAL A 50 7.61 7.33 -1.28
C VAL A 50 7.74 6.65 0.08
N LEU A 51 6.91 7.05 1.04
CA LEU A 51 6.87 6.44 2.36
C LEU A 51 6.21 5.06 2.27
N LEU A 52 6.81 4.05 2.91
CA LEU A 52 6.13 2.75 3.06
C LEU A 52 5.18 2.82 4.25
N PRO A 53 3.99 2.21 4.16
CA PRO A 53 3.14 2.01 5.32
C PRO A 53 3.85 1.06 6.30
N THR A 54 4.11 1.55 7.51
CA THR A 54 4.70 0.75 8.61
C THR A 54 3.69 0.42 9.70
N ASP A 55 2.44 0.84 9.52
CA ASP A 55 1.40 0.71 10.53
C ASP A 55 0.91 -0.74 10.64
N GLN A 56 1.08 -1.33 11.82
CA GLN A 56 0.70 -2.71 12.12
C GLN A 56 -0.82 -2.95 12.03
N LEU A 57 -1.63 -1.90 12.23
CA LEU A 57 -3.08 -2.00 12.18
C LEU A 57 -3.63 -2.29 10.77
N TYR A 58 -2.93 -1.85 9.72
CA TYR A 58 -3.32 -2.17 8.34
C TYR A 58 -2.85 -3.56 7.92
N ALA A 59 -1.82 -4.13 8.54
CA ALA A 59 -1.37 -5.49 8.22
C ALA A 59 -2.47 -6.53 8.51
N HIS A 60 -3.16 -6.39 9.65
CA HIS A 60 -4.29 -7.26 9.99
C HIS A 60 -5.46 -7.11 9.01
N TRP A 61 -5.87 -5.87 8.70
CA TRP A 61 -6.96 -5.63 7.74
C TRP A 61 -6.62 -6.02 6.29
N VAL A 62 -5.37 -5.83 5.85
CA VAL A 62 -4.91 -6.28 4.51
C VAL A 62 -4.78 -7.80 4.45
N GLN A 63 -4.38 -8.48 5.53
CA GLN A 63 -4.46 -9.94 5.60
C GLN A 63 -5.89 -10.45 5.63
N LEU A 64 -6.82 -9.76 6.31
CA LEU A 64 -8.23 -10.12 6.31
C LEU A 64 -8.86 -9.91 4.93
N ILE A 65 -8.62 -8.77 4.27
CA ILE A 65 -9.10 -8.51 2.91
C ILE A 65 -8.44 -9.48 1.91
N GLY A 66 -7.15 -9.78 2.06
CA GLY A 66 -6.45 -10.78 1.24
C GLY A 66 -6.93 -12.21 1.47
N CYS A 67 -7.35 -12.56 2.69
CA CYS A 67 -7.99 -13.83 3.02
C CYS A 67 -9.41 -13.90 2.42
N LEU A 68 -10.17 -12.81 2.50
CA LEU A 68 -11.49 -12.70 1.86
C LEU A 68 -11.38 -12.88 0.34
N MET A 69 -10.46 -12.16 -0.31
CA MET A 69 -10.22 -12.30 -1.75
C MET A 69 -9.66 -13.68 -2.15
N ARG A 70 -9.05 -14.43 -1.23
CA ARG A 70 -8.59 -15.80 -1.48
C ARG A 70 -9.70 -16.84 -1.31
N ILE A 71 -10.71 -16.56 -0.48
CA ILE A 71 -11.92 -17.37 -0.35
C ILE A 71 -12.81 -17.20 -1.60
N ASP A 72 -12.90 -15.99 -2.16
CA ASP A 72 -13.65 -15.75 -3.41
C ASP A 72 -13.07 -16.52 -4.61
N LEU A 73 -11.75 -16.74 -4.66
CA LEU A 73 -11.10 -17.47 -5.75
C LEU A 73 -11.34 -18.99 -5.71
N LEU A 74 -11.84 -19.54 -4.59
CA LEU A 74 -12.21 -20.95 -4.46
C LEU A 74 -13.72 -21.21 -4.61
N LEU A 75 -14.54 -20.17 -4.80
CA LEU A 75 -15.99 -20.26 -4.96
C LEU A 75 -16.50 -19.66 -6.27
N THR A 76 -15.79 -19.85 -7.37
CA THR A 76 -16.38 -19.64 -8.71
C THR A 76 -16.63 -20.96 -9.44
N PRO A 77 -17.69 -21.72 -9.11
CA PRO A 77 -18.36 -22.49 -10.15
C PRO A 77 -19.16 -21.51 -11.02
N LYS A 78 -18.90 -21.56 -12.32
CA LYS A 78 -19.66 -21.00 -13.45
C LYS A 78 -20.80 -20.03 -13.10
N THR A 79 -20.64 -18.81 -13.60
CA THR A 79 -21.65 -17.76 -13.76
C THR A 79 -23.01 -18.30 -14.22
N ASP A 80 -23.98 -18.33 -13.31
CA ASP A 80 -25.41 -18.34 -13.62
C ASP A 80 -26.09 -17.18 -12.86
N PHE A 81 -27.00 -16.49 -13.56
CA PHE A 81 -27.63 -15.20 -13.22
C PHE A 81 -28.32 -15.16 -11.83
N THR A 82 -28.60 -16.31 -11.23
CA THR A 82 -29.19 -16.49 -9.90
C THR A 82 -28.24 -16.13 -8.75
N SER A 83 -26.93 -16.16 -8.97
CA SER A 83 -25.92 -15.92 -7.92
C SER A 83 -25.79 -14.45 -7.50
N TYR A 84 -26.01 -13.49 -8.42
CA TYR A 84 -25.98 -12.06 -8.10
C TYR A 84 -27.08 -11.64 -7.12
N LEU A 85 -28.26 -12.23 -7.24
CA LEU A 85 -29.38 -11.90 -6.36
C LEU A 85 -29.13 -12.38 -4.92
N VAL A 86 -28.48 -13.53 -4.76
CA VAL A 86 -28.09 -14.08 -3.45
C VAL A 86 -26.98 -13.23 -2.81
N ILE A 87 -25.98 -12.82 -3.60
CA ILE A 87 -24.90 -11.93 -3.11
C ILE A 87 -25.46 -10.56 -2.70
N MET A 88 -26.38 -9.97 -3.49
CA MET A 88 -27.05 -8.73 -3.10
C MET A 88 -27.91 -8.88 -1.85
N LEU A 89 -28.62 -10.01 -1.68
CA LEU A 89 -29.41 -10.27 -0.47
C LEU A 89 -28.53 -10.43 0.78
N PHE A 90 -27.40 -11.12 0.67
CA PHE A 90 -26.44 -11.29 1.77
C PHE A 90 -25.77 -9.97 2.16
N THR A 91 -25.42 -9.13 1.19
CA THR A 91 -24.83 -7.82 1.45
C THR A 91 -25.83 -6.90 2.17
N LEU A 92 -27.12 -6.95 1.81
CA LEU A 92 -28.18 -6.21 2.48
C LEU A 92 -28.46 -6.73 3.90
N LEU A 93 -28.49 -8.05 4.10
CA LEU A 93 -28.65 -8.67 5.42
C LEU A 93 -27.52 -8.30 6.38
N PHE A 94 -26.27 -8.27 5.90
CA PHE A 94 -25.13 -7.84 6.71
C PHE A 94 -25.16 -6.35 7.05
N HIS A 95 -25.69 -5.50 6.17
CA HIS A 95 -25.83 -4.08 6.46
C HIS A 95 -26.92 -3.80 7.51
N SER A 96 -27.99 -4.60 7.55
CA SER A 96 -29.04 -4.49 8.57
C SER A 96 -28.63 -4.99 9.96
N CYS A 97 -27.67 -5.91 10.07
CA CYS A 97 -27.18 -6.38 11.36
C CYS A 97 -26.12 -5.46 12.00
N LEU A 98 -25.49 -4.56 11.24
CA LEU A 98 -24.46 -3.65 11.77
C LEU A 98 -25.05 -2.38 12.44
N PHE A 99 -26.37 -2.25 12.49
CA PHE A 99 -27.08 -1.08 13.01
C PHE A 99 -28.14 -1.39 14.09
N VAL A 100 -28.04 -2.55 14.75
CA VAL A 100 -28.80 -2.88 15.98
C VAL A 100 -27.82 -3.26 17.09
#